data_AF-A0A950AVR4-F1
#
_entry.id   AF-A0A950AVR4-F1
#
_cell.length_a   1.000
_cell.length_b   1.000
_cell.length_c   1.000
_cell.angle_alpha   90.00
_cell.angle_beta   90.00
_cell.angle_gamma   90.00
#
_symmetry.space_group_name_H-M   'P 1'
#
loop_
_entity.id
_entity.type
_entity.pdbx_description
1 polymer ?
#
loop_
_entity_poly.entity_id
_entity_poly.type
_entity_poly.pdbx_seq_one_letter_code
_entity_poly.pdbx_strand_id
1 'polypeptide(L)'
;MEIAYTTLLFLVLALGIALSFECINGFHDTANAVATVIYTKSLKPQIAVIWSGFMNFTGVLLGGIAVAFSIVHLLPVDLLVRIDTGAGMAMVISLLLASIVWNFGTWYLAIPASSSHTLIGAIIGVGLANSYLEGHFGTGVNWHKAGEVGLSLLISPFIGFVLAAGLLILLKRLVSNPELYKPPDGDKPPPWWIRGILILTCTGVSFAHGSNDGQKGIGLIMLILIGL
;
A
#
# COMPACT_ATOMS: atom_id res chain seq x y z
N MET A 1 -27.10 0.64 27.60
CA MET A 1 -25.91 1.48 27.87
C MET A 1 -24.62 0.68 27.78
N GLU A 2 -24.48 -0.48 28.44
CA GLU A 2 -23.24 -1.30 28.34
C GLU A 2 -22.85 -1.71 26.92
N ILE A 3 -23.81 -2.15 26.09
CA ILE A 3 -23.57 -2.53 24.68
C ILE A 3 -22.95 -1.36 23.88
N ALA A 4 -23.31 -0.12 24.19
CA ALA A 4 -22.77 1.05 23.49
C ALA A 4 -21.30 1.34 23.86
N TYR A 5 -20.90 1.11 25.12
CA TYR A 5 -19.50 1.28 25.56
C TYR A 5 -18.60 0.20 24.97
N THR A 6 -19.06 -1.04 24.94
CA THR A 6 -18.32 -2.17 24.34
C THR A 6 -18.12 -1.94 22.83
N THR A 7 -19.17 -1.54 22.12
CA THR A 7 -19.12 -1.24 20.68
C THR A 7 -18.17 -0.07 20.38
N LEU A 8 -18.23 1.01 21.18
CA LEU A 8 -17.33 2.14 21.05
C LEU A 8 -15.86 1.76 21.31
N LEU A 9 -15.60 0.95 22.33
CA LEU A 9 -14.25 0.45 22.62
C LEU A 9 -13.70 -0.36 21.44
N PHE A 10 -14.52 -1.22 20.82
CA PHE A 10 -14.12 -1.99 19.65
C PHE A 10 -13.88 -1.12 18.42
N LEU A 11 -14.72 -0.11 18.18
CA LEU A 11 -14.51 0.85 17.10
C LEU A 11 -13.15 1.55 17.25
N VAL A 12 -12.87 2.08 18.44
CA VAL A 12 -11.60 2.78 18.72
C VAL A 12 -10.41 1.84 18.55
N LEU A 13 -10.52 0.60 19.03
CA LEU A 13 -9.46 -0.40 18.87
C LEU A 13 -9.23 -0.76 17.40
N ALA A 14 -10.29 -1.08 16.66
CA ALA A 14 -10.19 -1.47 15.25
C ALA A 14 -9.65 -0.33 14.37
N LEU A 15 -10.13 0.90 14.59
CA LEU A 15 -9.57 2.08 13.93
C LEU A 15 -8.10 2.30 14.31
N GLY A 16 -7.75 2.14 15.58
CA GLY A 16 -6.37 2.26 16.06
C GLY A 16 -5.43 1.26 15.37
N ILE A 17 -5.88 0.01 15.19
CA ILE A 17 -5.13 -1.02 14.48
C ILE A 17 -5.03 -0.68 12.98
N ALA A 18 -6.13 -0.29 12.33
CA ALA A 18 -6.12 0.09 10.91
C ALA A 18 -5.19 1.29 10.64
N LEU A 19 -5.23 2.32 11.48
CA LEU A 19 -4.33 3.46 11.39
C LEU A 19 -2.86 3.07 11.65
N SER A 20 -2.63 2.12 12.56
CA SER A 20 -1.29 1.57 12.80
C SER A 20 -0.76 0.81 11.59
N PHE A 21 -1.61 0.01 10.93
CA PHE A 21 -1.28 -0.66 9.67
C PHE A 21 -0.91 0.36 8.59
N GLU A 22 -1.68 1.43 8.41
CA GLU A 22 -1.39 2.48 7.44
C GLU A 22 -0.09 3.22 7.76
N CYS A 23 0.19 3.49 9.03
CA CYS A 23 1.45 4.09 9.46
C CYS A 23 2.64 3.18 9.09
N ILE A 24 2.53 1.88 9.38
CA ILE A 24 3.55 0.87 9.05
C ILE A 24 3.76 0.78 7.54
N ASN A 25 2.67 0.72 6.78
CA ASN A 25 2.73 0.70 5.33
C ASN A 25 3.44 1.94 4.78
N GLY A 26 3.08 3.12 5.31
CA GLY A 26 3.66 4.39 4.91
C GLY A 26 5.18 4.44 5.04
N PHE A 27 5.74 4.12 6.22
CA PHE A 27 7.21 4.16 6.37
C PHE A 27 7.92 3.01 5.66
N HIS A 28 7.27 1.85 5.50
CA HIS A 28 7.82 0.72 4.76
C HIS A 28 8.06 1.11 3.29
N ASP A 29 7.08 1.76 2.67
CA ASP A 29 7.09 2.01 1.23
C ASP A 29 7.52 3.44 0.83
N THR A 30 7.69 4.35 1.80
CA THR A 30 8.22 5.71 1.56
C THR A 30 9.53 5.68 0.78
N ALA A 31 10.42 4.72 1.08
CA ALA A 31 11.71 4.57 0.42
C ALA A 31 11.57 4.42 -1.12
N ASN A 32 10.51 3.78 -1.60
CA ASN A 32 10.27 3.55 -3.03
C ASN A 32 10.10 4.86 -3.81
N ALA A 33 9.53 5.90 -3.18
CA ALA A 33 9.29 7.19 -3.82
C ALA A 33 10.47 8.17 -3.66
N VAL A 34 11.10 8.21 -2.47
CA VAL A 34 12.07 9.26 -2.12
C VAL A 34 13.54 8.87 -2.31
N ALA A 35 13.87 7.58 -2.47
CA ALA A 35 15.27 7.13 -2.52
C ALA A 35 16.06 7.81 -3.65
N THR A 36 15.46 7.96 -4.83
CA THR A 36 16.12 8.56 -5.99
C THR A 36 16.51 10.02 -5.76
N VAL A 37 15.58 10.85 -5.26
CA VAL A 37 15.83 12.28 -4.99
C VAL A 37 16.78 12.52 -3.82
N ILE A 38 16.82 11.62 -2.83
CA ILE A 38 17.75 11.68 -1.70
C ILE A 38 19.14 11.26 -2.14
N TYR A 39 19.26 10.12 -2.83
CA TYR A 39 20.55 9.58 -3.28
C TYR A 39 21.24 10.52 -4.26
N THR A 40 20.48 11.12 -5.19
CA THR A 40 20.98 12.13 -6.14
C THR A 40 21.18 13.50 -5.50
N LYS A 41 20.89 13.69 -4.21
CA LYS A 41 21.00 14.99 -3.50
C LYS A 41 20.14 16.09 -4.13
N SER A 42 19.07 15.68 -4.82
CA SER A 42 18.08 16.59 -5.40
C SER A 42 17.22 17.27 -4.32
N LEU A 43 16.92 16.54 -3.24
CA LEU A 43 16.24 17.04 -2.05
C LEU A 43 16.94 16.54 -0.78
N LYS A 44 16.90 17.35 0.29
CA LYS A 44 17.31 16.89 1.62
C LYS A 44 16.34 15.80 2.12
N PRO A 45 16.80 14.78 2.86
CA PRO A 45 15.95 13.67 3.32
C PRO A 45 14.67 14.13 4.01
N GLN A 46 14.77 15.09 4.93
CA GLN A 46 13.63 15.60 5.69
C GLN A 46 12.58 16.26 4.78
N ILE A 47 13.03 17.03 3.79
CA ILE A 47 12.14 17.71 2.84
C ILE A 47 11.49 16.67 1.91
N ALA A 48 12.26 15.68 1.44
CA ALA A 48 11.75 14.63 0.56
C ALA A 48 10.66 13.80 1.23
N VAL A 49 10.83 13.45 2.52
CA VAL A 49 9.83 12.69 3.28
C VAL A 49 8.56 13.51 3.52
N ILE A 50 8.68 14.78 3.94
CA ILE A 50 7.51 15.66 4.13
C ILE A 50 6.75 15.86 2.80
N TRP A 51 7.49 16.09 1.72
CA TRP A 51 6.92 16.23 0.38
C TRP A 51 6.18 14.96 -0.07
N SER A 52 6.81 13.80 0.10
CA SER A 52 6.19 12.51 -0.19
C SER A 52 4.92 12.28 0.63
N GLY A 53 4.94 12.60 1.93
CA GLY A 53 3.76 12.50 2.79
C GLY A 53 2.61 13.38 2.32
N PHE A 54 2.88 14.63 1.95
CA PHE A 54 1.87 15.54 1.40
C PHE A 54 1.28 15.03 0.06
N MET A 55 2.14 14.50 -0.82
CA MET A 55 1.70 13.95 -2.11
C MET A 55 0.93 12.64 -1.95
N ASN A 56 1.32 11.79 -1.01
CA ASN A 56 0.55 10.59 -0.65
C ASN A 56 -0.84 10.99 -0.16
N PHE A 57 -0.94 11.92 0.78
CA PHE A 57 -2.23 12.43 1.28
C PHE A 57 -3.10 12.99 0.14
N THR A 58 -2.52 13.79 -0.74
CA THR A 58 -3.23 14.33 -1.92
C THR A 58 -3.66 13.20 -2.87
N GLY A 59 -2.83 12.18 -3.05
CA GLY A 59 -3.14 10.97 -3.81
C GLY A 59 -4.34 10.21 -3.25
N VAL A 60 -4.44 10.09 -1.92
CA VAL A 60 -5.62 9.49 -1.27
C VAL A 60 -6.88 10.31 -1.58
N LEU A 61 -6.82 11.64 -1.46
CA LEU A 61 -7.99 12.51 -1.67
C LEU A 61 -8.47 12.53 -3.12
N LEU A 62 -7.55 12.51 -4.09
CA LEU A 62 -7.86 12.68 -5.51
C LEU A 62 -7.83 11.37 -6.33
N GLY A 63 -7.33 10.28 -5.75
CA GLY A 63 -7.05 9.02 -6.44
C GLY A 63 -8.26 8.15 -6.79
N GLY A 64 -9.46 8.54 -6.33
CA GLY A 64 -10.68 7.75 -6.47
C GLY A 64 -10.72 6.55 -5.52
N ILE A 65 -11.75 5.71 -5.64
CA ILE A 65 -12.10 4.66 -4.65
C ILE A 65 -12.04 3.23 -5.19
N ALA A 66 -11.49 3.03 -6.39
CA ALA A 66 -11.49 1.74 -7.08
C ALA A 66 -10.72 0.65 -6.31
N VAL A 67 -9.57 1.01 -5.71
CA VAL A 67 -8.77 0.07 -4.90
C VAL A 67 -9.49 -0.25 -3.60
N ALA A 68 -10.08 0.74 -2.92
CA ALA A 68 -10.86 0.54 -1.71
C ALA A 68 -12.02 -0.44 -1.95
N PHE A 69 -12.78 -0.26 -3.04
CA PHE A 69 -13.81 -1.22 -3.44
C PHE A 69 -13.25 -2.60 -3.75
N SER A 70 -12.11 -2.69 -4.43
CA SER A 70 -11.50 -3.98 -4.73
C SER A 70 -11.11 -4.75 -3.46
N ILE A 71 -10.61 -4.06 -2.43
CA ILE A 71 -10.35 -4.65 -1.12
C ILE A 71 -11.65 -5.14 -0.46
N VAL A 72 -12.70 -4.31 -0.43
CA VAL A 72 -14.01 -4.70 0.13
C VAL A 72 -14.60 -5.94 -0.55
N HIS A 73 -14.52 -6.02 -1.88
CA HIS A 73 -15.05 -7.17 -2.64
C HIS A 73 -14.20 -8.44 -2.52
N LEU A 74 -12.96 -8.32 -2.08
CA LEU A 74 -12.07 -9.44 -1.84
C LEU A 74 -12.32 -10.08 -0.46
N LEU A 75 -12.88 -9.32 0.48
CA LEU A 75 -13.15 -9.78 1.83
C LEU A 75 -14.23 -10.89 1.83
N PRO A 76 -14.13 -11.86 2.76
CA PRO A 76 -15.15 -12.91 2.92
C PRO A 76 -16.54 -12.31 3.14
N VAL A 77 -17.56 -12.84 2.48
CA VAL A 77 -18.94 -12.35 2.65
C VAL A 77 -19.40 -12.50 4.11
N ASP A 78 -19.00 -13.59 4.78
CA ASP A 78 -19.29 -13.80 6.20
C ASP A 78 -18.68 -12.71 7.09
N LEU A 79 -17.50 -12.20 6.71
CA LEU A 79 -16.88 -11.08 7.41
C LEU A 79 -17.74 -9.82 7.26
N LEU A 80 -18.27 -9.56 6.06
CA LEU A 80 -19.11 -8.39 5.81
C LEU A 80 -20.48 -8.47 6.51
N VAL A 81 -21.02 -9.69 6.66
CA VAL A 81 -22.36 -9.92 7.22
C VAL A 81 -22.36 -10.08 8.75
N ARG A 82 -21.26 -10.55 9.35
CA ARG A 82 -21.17 -10.88 10.79
C ARG A 82 -20.21 -10.01 11.59
N ILE A 83 -19.86 -8.85 11.06
CA ILE A 83 -18.87 -7.94 11.64
C ILE A 83 -19.28 -7.37 13.01
N ASP A 84 -20.58 -7.30 13.28
CA ASP A 84 -21.17 -6.96 14.58
C ASP A 84 -21.12 -8.12 15.60
N THR A 85 -20.74 -9.31 15.15
CA THR A 85 -20.57 -10.50 16.01
C THR A 85 -19.13 -10.64 16.49
N GLY A 86 -18.94 -11.34 17.61
CA GLY A 86 -17.60 -11.66 18.11
C GLY A 86 -16.73 -12.43 17.10
N ALA A 87 -17.34 -13.23 16.22
CA ALA A 87 -16.63 -13.97 15.17
C ALA A 87 -16.09 -13.04 14.07
N GLY A 88 -16.91 -12.10 13.58
CA GLY A 88 -16.48 -11.12 12.58
C GLY A 88 -15.38 -10.20 13.12
N MET A 89 -15.50 -9.74 14.36
CA MET A 89 -14.44 -8.95 15.01
C MET A 89 -13.12 -9.74 15.13
N ALA A 90 -13.19 -11.01 15.54
CA ALA A 90 -12.00 -11.87 15.63
C ALA A 90 -11.32 -12.03 14.26
N MET A 91 -12.10 -12.14 13.18
CA MET A 91 -11.59 -12.20 11.81
C MET A 91 -10.90 -10.89 11.39
N VAL A 92 -11.51 -9.72 11.64
CA VAL A 92 -10.90 -8.40 11.33
C VAL A 92 -9.59 -8.21 12.09
N ILE A 93 -9.59 -8.48 13.39
CA ILE A 93 -8.40 -8.35 14.24
C ILE A 93 -7.30 -9.32 13.76
N SER A 94 -7.65 -10.57 13.45
CA SER A 94 -6.68 -11.56 12.94
C SER A 94 -6.05 -11.13 11.62
N LEU A 95 -6.87 -10.62 10.69
CA LEU A 95 -6.42 -10.10 9.40
C LEU A 95 -5.44 -8.93 9.57
N LEU A 96 -5.80 -7.94 10.38
CA LEU A 96 -4.99 -6.76 10.60
C LEU A 96 -3.71 -7.08 11.37
N LEU A 97 -3.79 -7.90 12.42
CA LEU A 97 -2.61 -8.33 13.18
C LEU A 97 -1.63 -9.12 12.33
N ALA A 98 -2.12 -10.09 11.54
CA ALA A 98 -1.27 -10.84 10.62
C ALA A 98 -0.55 -9.90 9.64
N SER A 99 -1.28 -8.91 9.12
CA SER A 99 -0.73 -7.93 8.18
C SER A 99 0.33 -7.02 8.82
N ILE A 100 0.06 -6.53 10.03
CA ILE A 100 0.97 -5.67 10.81
C ILE A 100 2.23 -6.42 11.19
N VAL A 101 2.09 -7.61 11.79
CA VAL A 101 3.22 -8.42 12.26
C VAL A 101 4.16 -8.76 11.11
N TRP A 102 3.59 -9.14 9.96
CA TRP A 102 4.40 -9.45 8.78
C TRP A 102 5.10 -8.21 8.22
N ASN A 103 4.37 -7.12 7.95
CA ASN A 103 4.96 -5.90 7.39
C ASN A 103 6.03 -5.28 8.32
N PHE A 104 5.76 -5.25 9.63
CA PHE A 104 6.74 -4.75 10.60
C PHE A 104 7.95 -5.68 10.70
N GLY A 105 7.73 -7.00 10.70
CA GLY A 105 8.80 -8.00 10.75
C GLY A 105 9.72 -7.93 9.53
N THR A 106 9.15 -7.82 8.32
CA THR A 106 9.95 -7.70 7.09
C THR A 106 10.74 -6.41 7.06
N TRP A 107 10.15 -5.29 7.50
CA TRP A 107 10.87 -4.03 7.65
C TRP A 107 12.02 -4.14 8.65
N TYR A 108 11.78 -4.71 9.83
CA TYR A 108 12.80 -4.87 10.87
C TYR A 108 13.99 -5.73 10.39
N LEU A 109 13.71 -6.74 9.57
CA LEU A 109 14.73 -7.60 8.96
C LEU A 109 15.30 -7.04 7.65
N ALA A 110 14.90 -5.83 7.24
CA ALA A 110 15.28 -5.20 5.97
C ALA A 110 14.98 -6.06 4.73
N ILE A 111 13.94 -6.90 4.80
CA ILE A 111 13.46 -7.72 3.69
C ILE A 111 12.48 -6.89 2.86
N PRO A 112 12.73 -6.65 1.56
CA PRO A 112 11.77 -5.96 0.70
C PRO A 112 10.53 -6.84 0.54
N ALA A 113 9.42 -6.38 1.12
CA ALA A 113 8.12 -7.04 1.06
C ALA A 113 7.07 -6.11 0.46
N SER A 114 5.97 -6.69 -0.02
CA SER A 114 4.84 -5.94 -0.57
C SER A 114 3.68 -5.98 0.40
N SER A 115 3.31 -4.83 0.96
CA SER A 115 2.14 -4.70 1.84
C SER A 115 0.83 -5.13 1.17
N SER A 116 0.71 -4.97 -0.15
CA SER A 116 -0.43 -5.51 -0.93
C SER A 116 -0.55 -7.03 -0.77
N HIS A 117 0.55 -7.75 -1.00
CA HIS A 117 0.57 -9.22 -0.92
C HIS A 117 0.30 -9.67 0.51
N THR A 118 0.86 -8.96 1.49
CA THR A 118 0.60 -9.20 2.90
C THR A 118 -0.89 -9.10 3.22
N LEU A 119 -1.54 -8.00 2.83
CA LEU A 119 -2.95 -7.75 3.11
C LEU A 119 -3.86 -8.76 2.40
N ILE A 120 -3.62 -9.02 1.11
CA ILE A 120 -4.39 -9.99 0.32
C ILE A 120 -4.21 -11.40 0.88
N GLY A 121 -2.98 -11.77 1.25
CA GLY A 121 -2.70 -13.05 1.90
C GLY A 121 -3.44 -13.20 3.22
N ALA A 122 -3.51 -12.14 4.03
CA ALA A 122 -4.28 -12.13 5.27
C ALA A 122 -5.80 -12.25 5.02
N ILE A 123 -6.34 -11.56 4.02
CA ILE A 123 -7.75 -11.67 3.60
C ILE A 123 -8.09 -13.12 3.22
N ILE A 124 -7.29 -13.71 2.34
CA ILE A 124 -7.48 -15.10 1.88
C ILE A 124 -7.33 -16.07 3.07
N GLY A 125 -6.32 -15.88 3.91
CA GLY A 125 -6.05 -16.73 5.07
C GLY A 125 -7.21 -16.75 6.06
N VAL A 126 -7.77 -15.58 6.38
CA VAL A 126 -8.95 -15.46 7.27
C VAL A 126 -10.20 -16.07 6.62
N GLY A 127 -10.41 -15.87 5.32
CA GLY A 127 -11.51 -16.51 4.59
C GLY A 127 -11.43 -18.03 4.58
N LEU A 128 -10.23 -18.58 4.35
CA LEU A 128 -9.99 -20.03 4.38
C LEU A 128 -10.19 -20.59 5.79
N ALA A 129 -9.63 -19.94 6.82
CA ALA A 129 -9.78 -20.36 8.21
C ALA A 129 -11.25 -20.37 8.66
N ASN A 130 -12.02 -19.33 8.31
CA ASN A 130 -13.46 -19.28 8.61
C ASN A 130 -14.21 -20.41 7.91
N SER A 131 -13.97 -20.59 6.61
CA SER A 131 -14.63 -21.63 5.81
C SER A 131 -14.32 -23.06 6.31
N TYR A 132 -13.12 -23.27 6.85
CA TYR A 132 -12.72 -24.52 7.47
C TYR A 132 -13.48 -24.78 8.77
N LEU A 133 -13.64 -23.76 9.63
CA LEU A 133 -14.39 -23.86 10.89
C LEU A 133 -15.88 -24.13 10.65
N GLU A 134 -16.44 -23.64 9.55
CA GLU A 134 -17.84 -23.89 9.15
C GLU A 134 -18.03 -25.21 8.40
N GLY A 135 -16.96 -25.98 8.14
CA GLY A 135 -17.03 -27.31 7.50
C GLY A 135 -17.09 -27.29 5.98
N HIS A 136 -16.90 -26.13 5.33
CA HIS A 136 -16.93 -25.95 3.88
C HIS A 136 -15.66 -25.26 3.41
N PHE A 137 -14.57 -26.01 3.24
CA PHE A 137 -13.28 -25.43 2.85
C PHE A 137 -13.36 -24.72 1.48
N GLY A 138 -12.94 -23.45 1.45
CA GLY A 138 -12.76 -22.69 0.22
C GLY A 138 -13.96 -21.86 -0.24
N THR A 139 -15.12 -21.93 0.41
CA THR A 139 -16.30 -21.13 0.04
C THR A 139 -16.25 -19.69 0.57
N GLY A 140 -15.42 -19.42 1.59
CA GLY A 140 -15.28 -18.11 2.23
C GLY A 140 -14.41 -17.10 1.48
N VAL A 141 -13.87 -17.45 0.31
CA VAL A 141 -12.96 -16.57 -0.47
C VAL A 141 -13.56 -16.28 -1.84
N ASN A 142 -13.55 -15.01 -2.24
CA ASN A 142 -13.90 -14.61 -3.60
C ASN A 142 -12.75 -14.95 -4.56
N TRP A 143 -12.70 -16.20 -5.04
CA TRP A 143 -11.63 -16.69 -5.94
C TRP A 143 -11.54 -15.92 -7.25
N HIS A 144 -12.68 -15.46 -7.76
CA HIS A 144 -12.70 -14.64 -8.98
C HIS A 144 -11.95 -13.33 -8.74
N LYS A 145 -12.28 -12.60 -7.65
CA LYS A 145 -11.62 -11.35 -7.32
C LYS A 145 -10.16 -11.55 -6.91
N ALA A 146 -9.85 -12.61 -6.18
CA ALA A 146 -8.48 -12.97 -5.83
C ALA A 146 -7.63 -13.23 -7.10
N GLY A 147 -8.21 -13.89 -8.10
CA GLY A 147 -7.58 -14.10 -9.40
C GLY A 147 -7.33 -12.79 -10.15
N GLU A 148 -8.31 -11.90 -10.22
CA GLU A 148 -8.14 -10.58 -10.86
C GLU A 148 -7.02 -9.76 -10.20
N VAL A 149 -7.03 -9.69 -8.86
CA VAL A 149 -6.03 -8.94 -8.09
C VAL A 149 -4.66 -9.58 -8.22
N GLY A 150 -4.57 -10.91 -8.12
CA GLY A 150 -3.33 -11.65 -8.30
C GLY A 150 -2.73 -11.47 -9.71
N LEU A 151 -3.58 -11.48 -10.75
CA LEU A 151 -3.14 -11.22 -12.12
C LEU A 151 -2.64 -9.77 -12.28
N SER A 152 -3.33 -8.79 -11.68
CA SER A 152 -2.88 -7.39 -11.68
C SER A 152 -1.50 -7.24 -11.02
N LEU A 153 -1.29 -7.86 -9.86
CA LEU A 153 -0.01 -7.85 -9.14
C LEU A 153 1.13 -8.55 -9.90
N LEU A 154 0.82 -9.56 -10.70
CA LEU A 154 1.81 -10.25 -11.53
C LEU A 154 2.18 -9.45 -12.79
N ILE A 155 1.19 -8.82 -13.42
CA ILE A 155 1.36 -8.09 -14.69
C ILE A 155 1.95 -6.69 -14.45
N SER A 156 1.62 -6.02 -13.34
CA SER A 156 2.03 -4.63 -13.11
C SER A 156 3.54 -4.41 -13.07
N PRO A 157 4.39 -5.28 -12.47
CA PRO A 157 5.83 -5.12 -12.49
C PRO A 157 6.40 -5.30 -13.91
N PHE A 158 5.82 -6.20 -14.71
CA PHE A 158 6.23 -6.42 -16.09
C PHE A 158 5.94 -5.18 -16.96
N ILE A 159 4.73 -4.62 -16.86
CA ILE A 159 4.38 -3.37 -17.55
C ILE A 159 5.29 -2.24 -17.09
N GLY A 160 5.48 -2.08 -15.77
CA GLY A 160 6.36 -1.06 -15.21
C GLY A 160 7.79 -1.17 -15.73
N PHE A 161 8.34 -2.39 -15.79
CA PHE A 161 9.67 -2.66 -16.33
C PHE A 161 9.78 -2.30 -17.81
N VAL A 162 8.83 -2.74 -18.64
CA VAL A 162 8.84 -2.45 -20.09
C VAL A 162 8.74 -0.95 -20.35
N LEU A 163 7.85 -0.25 -19.66
CA LEU A 163 7.70 1.21 -19.79
C LEU A 163 8.94 1.95 -19.31
N ALA A 164 9.53 1.56 -18.18
CA ALA A 164 10.76 2.15 -17.67
C ALA A 164 11.94 1.94 -18.63
N ALA A 165 12.08 0.72 -19.18
CA ALA A 165 13.11 0.40 -20.17
C ALA A 165 12.93 1.22 -21.47
N GLY A 166 11.69 1.33 -21.96
CA GLY A 166 11.35 2.15 -23.12
C GLY A 166 11.68 3.63 -22.89
N LEU A 167 11.28 4.17 -21.74
CA LEU A 167 11.56 5.56 -21.37
C LEU A 167 13.08 5.80 -21.26
N LEU A 168 13.83 4.86 -20.66
CA LEU A 168 15.29 4.96 -20.58
C LEU A 168 15.94 4.97 -21.96
N ILE A 169 15.53 4.08 -22.86
CA ILE A 169 16.07 4.02 -24.24
C ILE A 169 15.73 5.31 -25.00
N LEU A 170 14.51 5.83 -24.85
CA LEU A 170 14.08 7.07 -25.48
C LEU A 170 14.91 8.26 -24.97
N LEU A 171 15.08 8.38 -23.65
CA LEU A 171 15.88 9.44 -23.03
C LEU A 171 17.35 9.34 -23.46
N LYS A 172 17.92 8.14 -23.56
CA LYS A 172 19.29 7.94 -24.08
C LYS A 172 19.46 8.43 -25.51
N ARG A 173 18.42 8.32 -26.35
CA ARG A 173 18.44 8.80 -27.74
C ARG A 173 18.25 10.31 -27.86
N LEU A 174 17.36 10.89 -27.04
CA LEU A 174 17.03 12.32 -27.10
C LEU A 174 18.05 13.20 -26.35
N VAL A 175 18.62 12.69 -25.27
CA VAL A 175 19.54 13.42 -24.39
C VAL A 175 20.95 12.84 -24.55
N SER A 176 21.70 13.42 -25.48
CA SER A 176 23.12 13.10 -25.70
C SER A 176 24.03 14.00 -24.85
N ASN A 177 23.85 13.98 -23.51
CA ASN A 177 24.78 14.66 -22.59
C ASN A 177 25.74 13.64 -21.94
N PRO A 178 27.03 13.62 -22.31
CA PRO A 178 28.03 12.71 -21.75
C PRO A 178 28.19 12.81 -20.24
N GLU A 179 27.91 13.96 -19.63
CA GLU A 179 28.04 14.17 -18.19
C GLU A 179 27.06 13.33 -17.38
N LEU A 180 25.93 12.93 -17.96
CA LEU A 180 24.92 12.10 -17.29
C LEU A 180 25.27 10.63 -17.24
N TYR A 181 26.27 10.23 -18.03
CA TYR A 181 26.80 8.86 -18.08
C TYR A 181 28.09 8.73 -17.27
N LYS A 182 28.56 9.83 -16.65
CA LYS A 182 29.70 9.82 -15.75
C LYS A 182 29.20 9.77 -14.30
N PRO A 183 29.90 9.05 -13.42
CA PRO A 183 29.65 9.15 -11.98
C PRO A 183 29.71 10.63 -11.53
N PRO A 184 28.85 11.06 -10.60
CA PRO A 184 28.92 12.42 -10.08
C PRO A 184 30.30 12.71 -9.47
N ASP A 185 30.91 13.84 -9.82
CA ASP A 185 32.14 14.30 -9.19
C ASP A 185 31.84 14.83 -7.77
N GLY A 186 31.95 13.94 -6.78
CA GLY A 186 31.76 14.24 -5.37
C GLY A 186 30.30 14.53 -5.00
N ASP A 187 30.08 15.59 -4.23
CA ASP A 187 28.80 15.89 -3.56
C ASP A 187 27.88 16.85 -4.33
N LYS A 188 28.17 17.12 -5.60
CA LYS A 188 27.42 18.09 -6.40
C LYS A 188 26.04 17.55 -6.78
N PRO A 189 24.96 18.36 -6.64
CA PRO A 189 23.64 17.98 -7.11
C PRO A 189 23.62 17.93 -8.65
N PRO A 190 22.67 17.18 -9.24
CA PRO A 190 22.53 17.09 -10.68
C PRO A 190 22.17 18.46 -11.30
N PRO A 191 22.36 18.62 -12.63
CA PRO A 191 21.89 19.80 -13.36
C PRO A 191 20.44 20.15 -13.02
N TRP A 192 20.14 21.44 -12.97
CA TRP A 192 18.84 21.96 -12.47
C TRP A 192 17.62 21.34 -13.17
N TRP A 193 17.72 21.04 -14.46
CA TRP A 193 16.63 20.45 -15.23
C TRP A 193 16.41 18.96 -14.90
N ILE A 194 17.48 18.20 -14.64
CA ILE A 194 17.39 16.81 -14.16
C ILE A 194 16.85 16.77 -12.75
N ARG A 195 17.32 17.68 -11.90
CA ARG A 195 16.81 17.85 -10.55
C ARG A 195 15.29 18.09 -10.59
N GLY A 196 14.82 18.94 -11.49
CA GLY A 196 13.38 19.15 -11.72
C GLY A 196 12.64 17.87 -12.11
N ILE A 197 13.18 17.09 -13.07
CA ILE A 197 12.60 15.81 -13.50
C ILE A 197 12.54 14.79 -12.36
N LEU A 198 13.61 14.67 -11.56
CA LEU A 198 13.67 13.75 -10.42
C LEU A 198 12.64 14.12 -9.35
N ILE A 199 12.51 15.41 -9.03
CA ILE A 199 11.50 15.91 -8.09
C ILE A 199 10.09 15.66 -8.64
N LEU A 200 9.85 15.92 -9.93
CA LEU A 200 8.56 15.65 -10.57
C LEU A 200 8.22 14.15 -10.55
N THR A 201 9.21 13.29 -10.81
CA THR A 201 9.02 11.83 -10.76
C THR A 201 8.73 11.37 -9.34
N CYS A 202 9.47 11.86 -8.35
CA CYS A 202 9.19 11.61 -6.92
C CYS A 202 7.77 12.05 -6.55
N THR A 203 7.33 13.22 -7.04
CA THR A 203 5.98 13.75 -6.83
C THR A 203 4.92 12.82 -7.42
N GLY A 204 5.09 12.42 -8.67
CA GLY A 204 4.16 11.52 -9.36
C GLY A 204 4.09 10.13 -8.72
N VAL A 205 5.24 9.55 -8.35
CA VAL A 205 5.29 8.25 -7.66
C VAL A 205 4.65 8.34 -6.28
N SER A 206 4.91 9.40 -5.51
CA SER A 206 4.29 9.59 -4.18
C SER A 206 2.77 9.76 -4.27
N PHE A 207 2.29 10.50 -5.27
CA PHE A 207 0.87 10.66 -5.54
C PHE A 207 0.21 9.35 -5.96
N ALA A 208 0.81 8.62 -6.90
CA ALA A 208 0.31 7.33 -7.38
C ALA A 208 0.36 6.24 -6.29
N HIS A 209 1.35 6.32 -5.41
CA HIS A 209 1.41 5.48 -4.22
C HIS A 209 0.24 5.79 -3.29
N GLY A 210 0.00 7.06 -2.95
CA GLY A 210 -1.15 7.45 -2.12
C GLY A 210 -2.50 7.04 -2.71
N SER A 211 -2.69 7.21 -4.02
CA SER A 211 -3.95 6.83 -4.69
C SER A 211 -4.20 5.33 -4.76
N ASN A 212 -3.17 4.50 -4.58
CA ASN A 212 -3.29 3.04 -4.56
C ASN A 212 -3.29 2.53 -3.12
N ASP A 213 -2.19 2.76 -2.40
CA ASP A 213 -1.93 2.20 -1.08
C ASP A 213 -2.82 2.81 -0.01
N GLY A 214 -3.00 4.14 0.01
CA GLY A 214 -3.87 4.75 1.02
C GLY A 214 -5.36 4.42 0.81
N GLN A 215 -5.76 3.99 -0.40
CA GLN A 215 -7.11 3.47 -0.64
C GLN A 215 -7.33 2.09 -0.01
N LYS A 216 -6.27 1.31 0.25
CA LYS A 216 -6.39 0.04 0.99
C LYS A 216 -6.80 0.33 2.44
N GLY A 217 -6.18 1.33 3.07
CA GLY A 217 -6.58 1.84 4.38
C GLY A 217 -8.02 2.30 4.42
N ILE A 218 -8.46 3.06 3.42
CA ILE A 218 -9.86 3.47 3.29
C ILE A 218 -10.78 2.24 3.19
N GLY A 219 -10.42 1.23 2.39
CA GLY A 219 -11.17 -0.03 2.29
C GLY A 219 -11.35 -0.73 3.64
N LEU A 220 -10.28 -0.79 4.44
CA LEU A 220 -10.31 -1.38 5.77
C LEU A 220 -11.13 -0.55 6.77
N ILE A 221 -10.98 0.78 6.75
CA ILE A 221 -11.75 1.68 7.61
C ILE A 221 -13.24 1.62 7.24
N MET A 222 -13.59 1.60 5.96
CA MET A 222 -14.98 1.44 5.51
C MET A 222 -15.58 0.13 6.03
N LEU A 223 -14.83 -0.97 6.01
CA LEU A 223 -15.30 -2.23 6.59
C LEU A 223 -15.59 -2.08 8.09
N ILE A 224 -14.68 -1.48 8.85
CA ILE A 224 -14.85 -1.26 10.29
C ILE A 224 -16.09 -0.39 10.56
N LEU A 225 -16.35 0.62 9.74
CA LEU A 225 -17.48 1.54 9.90
C LEU A 225 -18.82 0.96 9.45
N ILE A 226 -18.85 0.14 8.39
CA ILE A 226 -20.06 -0.55 7.94
C ILE A 226 -20.49 -1.63 8.94
N GLY A 227 -19.53 -2.16 9.68
CA GLY A 227 -19.78 -3.28 10.57
C GLY A 227 -20.26 -2.98 11.98
N LEU A 228 -20.67 -1.74 12.21
CA LEU A 228 -21.21 -1.24 13.46
C LEU A 228 -22.56 -0.57 13.17
#